data_AF-A0A534IL16-F1
#
_entry.id   AF-A0A534IL16-F1
#
_cell.length_a   1.000
_cell.length_b   1.000
_cell.length_c   1.000
_cell.angle_alpha   90.00
_cell.angle_beta   90.00
_cell.angle_gamma   90.00
#
_symmetry.space_group_name_H-M   'P 1'
#
loop_
_entity.id
_entity.type
_entity.pdbx_description
1 polymer ?
#
loop_
_entity_poly.entity_id
_entity_poly.type
_entity_poly.pdbx_seq_one_letter_code
_entity_poly.pdbx_strand_id
1 'polypeptide(L)'
;MMSVADFQSIYAYNWQVLRDYAAALSKLPETELTKNREATHESLKNIFHHILSVHDGWLNVTVQRASADPVVREMDFDEVRSMDVLRDYMEKIIKKEEGFFVTLSDRDLGRPVQPEWKTRPHALRDALLQVTFEQAHHLGELIALFWQMDVEPPEMTWIDVGLAMKGDPGPS
;
A
#
# COMPACT_ATOMS: atom_id res chain seq x y z
N MET A 1 -3.96 -12.74 -20.58
CA MET A 1 -2.98 -11.78 -20.02
C MET A 1 -3.79 -10.73 -19.28
N MET A 2 -3.37 -10.29 -18.09
CA MET A 2 -4.13 -9.28 -17.34
C MET A 2 -4.23 -7.96 -18.12
N SER A 3 -5.41 -7.37 -18.12
CA SER A 3 -5.74 -6.08 -18.72
C SER A 3 -5.56 -4.94 -17.71
N VAL A 4 -5.59 -3.70 -18.19
CA VAL A 4 -5.63 -2.52 -17.31
C VAL A 4 -6.88 -2.54 -16.43
N ALA A 5 -8.01 -3.05 -16.92
CA ALA A 5 -9.24 -3.17 -16.13
C ALA A 5 -9.08 -4.16 -14.94
N ASP A 6 -8.33 -5.24 -15.13
CA ASP A 6 -7.99 -6.17 -14.04
C ASP A 6 -7.14 -5.47 -12.99
N PHE A 7 -6.12 -4.70 -13.41
CA PHE A 7 -5.29 -3.92 -12.49
C PHE A 7 -6.05 -2.79 -11.80
N GLN A 8 -6.99 -2.11 -12.47
CA GLN A 8 -7.86 -1.12 -11.84
C GLN A 8 -8.68 -1.74 -10.71
N SER A 9 -9.20 -2.96 -10.93
CA SER A 9 -9.93 -3.70 -9.88
C SER A 9 -9.02 -4.07 -8.72
N ILE A 10 -7.80 -4.56 -9.01
CA ILE A 10 -6.80 -4.92 -8.00
C ILE A 10 -6.40 -3.70 -7.17
N TYR A 11 -6.15 -2.56 -7.79
CA TYR A 11 -5.71 -1.38 -7.07
C TYR A 11 -6.83 -0.71 -6.29
N ALA A 12 -8.06 -0.72 -6.81
CA ALA A 12 -9.21 -0.27 -6.02
C ALA A 12 -9.36 -1.07 -4.72
N TYR A 13 -9.19 -2.39 -4.79
CA TYR A 13 -9.11 -3.26 -3.61
C TYR A 13 -7.91 -2.92 -2.72
N ASN A 14 -6.69 -2.81 -3.27
CA ASN A 14 -5.49 -2.51 -2.49
C ASN A 14 -5.64 -1.19 -1.72
N TRP A 15 -6.17 -0.14 -2.36
CA TRP A 15 -6.41 1.17 -1.75
C TRP A 15 -7.47 1.11 -0.65
N GLN A 16 -8.53 0.33 -0.85
CA GLN A 16 -9.53 0.12 0.19
C GLN A 16 -8.91 -0.55 1.43
N VAL A 17 -8.14 -1.61 1.23
CA VAL A 17 -7.42 -2.29 2.33
C VAL A 17 -6.43 -1.34 3.02
N LEU A 18 -5.68 -0.52 2.30
CA LEU A 18 -4.79 0.48 2.91
C LEU A 18 -5.56 1.45 3.80
N ARG A 19 -6.71 1.96 3.35
CA ARG A 19 -7.57 2.85 4.13
C ARG A 19 -8.10 2.19 5.39
N ASP A 20 -8.51 0.93 5.29
CA ASP A 20 -9.04 0.17 6.43
C ASP A 20 -7.95 -0.12 7.48
N TYR A 21 -6.74 -0.48 7.04
CA TYR A 21 -5.58 -0.63 7.93
C TYR A 21 -5.13 0.70 8.54
N ALA A 22 -5.10 1.79 7.77
CA ALA A 22 -4.80 3.10 8.31
C ALA A 22 -5.80 3.51 9.40
N ALA A 23 -7.09 3.25 9.17
CA ALA A 23 -8.16 3.54 10.12
C ALA A 23 -8.07 2.67 11.39
N ALA A 24 -7.70 1.40 11.26
CA ALA A 24 -7.52 0.49 12.40
C ALA A 24 -6.29 0.87 13.24
N LEU A 25 -5.14 1.11 12.58
CA LEU A 25 -3.92 1.55 13.23
C LEU A 25 -4.13 2.88 13.97
N SER A 26 -4.86 3.82 13.39
CA SER A 26 -5.13 5.13 14.01
C SER A 26 -5.95 5.06 15.31
N LYS A 27 -6.57 3.92 15.62
CA LYS A 27 -7.32 3.70 16.87
C LYS A 27 -6.44 3.15 18.00
N LEU A 28 -5.24 2.68 17.69
CA LEU A 28 -4.32 2.12 18.68
C LEU A 28 -3.59 3.22 19.46
N PRO A 29 -3.24 2.98 20.73
CA PRO A 29 -2.37 3.89 21.47
C PRO A 29 -1.01 4.08 20.78
N GLU A 30 -0.44 5.28 20.86
CA GLU A 30 0.87 5.59 20.28
C GLU A 30 1.98 4.63 20.76
N THR A 31 1.90 4.20 22.03
CA THR A 31 2.83 3.23 22.61
C THR A 31 2.76 1.88 21.91
N GLU A 32 1.58 1.41 21.47
CA GLU A 32 1.46 0.14 20.75
C GLU A 32 1.88 0.26 19.29
N LEU A 33 1.67 1.43 18.68
CA LEU A 33 2.04 1.73 17.30
C LEU A 33 3.55 1.76 17.07
N THR A 34 4.30 2.30 18.03
CA THR A 34 5.75 2.52 17.92
C THR A 34 6.59 1.47 18.65
N LYS A 35 5.97 0.62 19.46
CA LYS A 35 6.64 -0.49 20.14
C LYS A 35 7.35 -1.40 19.13
N ASN A 36 8.63 -1.67 19.38
CA ASN A 36 9.38 -2.69 18.66
C ASN A 36 8.82 -4.09 19.00
N ARG A 37 8.49 -4.84 17.94
CA ARG A 37 7.91 -6.19 17.92
C ARG A 37 8.81 -7.19 17.20
N GLU A 38 10.04 -6.80 16.89
CA GLU A 38 11.05 -7.61 16.17
C GLU A 38 10.55 -8.07 14.77
N ALA A 39 9.62 -7.33 14.18
CA ALA A 39 9.17 -7.51 12.80
C ALA A 39 10.13 -6.82 11.81
N THR A 40 9.95 -7.02 10.50
CA THR A 40 10.88 -6.53 9.47
C THR A 40 11.16 -5.03 9.52
N HIS A 41 10.19 -4.23 9.97
CA HIS A 41 10.32 -2.78 10.19
C HIS A 41 10.08 -2.38 11.65
N GLU A 42 10.33 -3.31 12.57
CA GLU A 42 10.26 -3.15 14.04
C GLU A 42 8.85 -2.90 14.60
N SER A 43 8.07 -1.96 14.07
CA SER A 43 6.79 -1.53 14.65
C SER A 43 5.63 -1.51 13.65
N LEU A 44 4.39 -1.52 14.16
CA LEU A 44 3.16 -1.46 13.33
C LEU A 44 3.15 -0.23 12.41
N LYS A 45 3.49 0.94 12.98
CA LYS A 45 3.56 2.21 12.25
C LYS A 45 4.59 2.14 11.13
N ASN A 46 5.77 1.60 11.41
CA ASN A 46 6.87 1.55 10.45
C ASN A 46 6.60 0.55 9.33
N ILE A 47 5.99 -0.60 9.62
CA ILE A 47 5.53 -1.54 8.59
C ILE A 47 4.52 -0.84 7.67
N PHE A 48 3.54 -0.13 8.23
CA PHE A 48 2.58 0.61 7.42
C PHE A 48 3.25 1.72 6.58
N HIS A 49 4.18 2.48 7.16
CA HIS A 49 4.97 3.46 6.42
C HIS A 49 5.75 2.80 5.27
N HIS A 50 6.35 1.63 5.50
CA HIS A 50 7.06 0.90 4.46
C HIS A 50 6.13 0.51 3.29
N ILE A 51 4.92 0.02 3.57
CA ILE A 51 3.93 -0.30 2.52
C ILE A 51 3.65 0.95 1.66
N LEU A 52 3.45 2.12 2.27
CA LEU A 52 3.26 3.37 1.52
C LEU A 52 4.49 3.75 0.67
N SER A 53 5.69 3.56 1.22
CA SER A 53 6.95 3.81 0.52
C SER A 53 7.18 2.86 -0.66
N VAL A 54 6.63 1.64 -0.62
CA VAL A 54 6.60 0.69 -1.76
C VAL A 54 5.72 1.24 -2.88
N HIS A 55 4.48 1.64 -2.56
CA HIS A 55 3.57 2.26 -3.53
C HIS A 55 4.20 3.49 -4.19
N ASP A 56 4.68 4.43 -3.37
CA ASP A 56 5.24 5.67 -3.87
C ASP A 56 6.54 5.45 -4.64
N GLY A 57 7.42 4.56 -4.16
CA GLY A 57 8.69 4.26 -4.81
C GLY A 57 8.53 3.58 -6.16
N TRP A 58 7.69 2.55 -6.24
CA TRP A 58 7.49 1.80 -7.47
C TRP A 58 6.61 2.54 -8.47
N LEU A 59 5.49 3.12 -8.07
CA LEU A 59 4.52 3.68 -9.03
C LEU A 59 4.67 5.19 -9.22
N ASN A 60 4.90 5.96 -8.17
CA ASN A 60 4.97 7.41 -8.31
C ASN A 60 6.37 7.85 -8.74
N VAL A 61 7.40 7.41 -8.03
CA VAL A 61 8.79 7.77 -8.32
C VAL A 61 9.29 7.04 -9.57
N THR A 62 9.26 5.71 -9.59
CA THR A 62 9.87 4.99 -10.72
C THR A 62 9.05 5.13 -12.00
N VAL A 63 7.73 4.89 -11.92
CA VAL A 63 6.88 4.82 -13.11
C VAL A 63 6.41 6.21 -13.57
N GLN A 64 6.11 7.12 -12.65
CA GLN A 64 5.62 8.48 -12.94
C GLN A 64 6.65 9.60 -12.69
N ARG A 65 7.89 9.25 -12.32
CA ARG A 65 9.05 10.16 -12.18
C ARG A 65 8.96 11.20 -11.05
N ALA A 66 8.00 11.09 -10.16
CA ALA A 66 7.86 12.01 -9.02
C ALA A 66 7.06 11.37 -7.89
N SER A 67 7.54 11.50 -6.66
CA SER A 67 6.81 11.11 -5.45
C SER A 67 5.48 11.86 -5.33
N ALA A 68 4.51 11.26 -4.64
CA ALA A 68 3.28 11.94 -4.23
C ALA A 68 3.52 12.95 -3.09
N ASP A 69 4.53 12.71 -2.25
CA ASP A 69 4.98 13.62 -1.20
C ASP A 69 6.48 13.43 -0.94
N PRO A 70 7.36 14.19 -1.64
CA PRO A 70 8.80 14.07 -1.48
C PRO A 70 9.27 14.30 -0.03
N VAL A 71 8.57 15.14 0.73
CA VAL A 71 8.96 15.49 2.10
C VAL A 71 8.78 14.28 3.01
N VAL A 72 7.62 13.62 2.97
CA VAL A 72 7.39 12.42 3.79
C VAL A 72 8.25 11.25 3.31
N ARG A 73 8.48 11.12 2.00
CA ARG A 73 9.32 10.05 1.45
C ARG A 73 10.77 10.11 1.94
N GLU A 74 11.32 11.30 2.10
CA GLU A 74 12.70 11.52 2.56
C GLU A 74 12.86 11.37 4.08
N MET A 75 11.76 11.29 4.83
CA MET A 75 11.79 11.10 6.27
C MET A 75 12.15 9.66 6.65
N ASP A 76 13.03 9.52 7.62
CA ASP A 76 13.24 8.27 8.31
C ASP A 76 12.00 7.88 9.15
N PHE A 77 11.91 6.61 9.54
CA PHE A 77 10.77 6.11 10.32
C PHE A 77 10.51 6.89 11.61
N ASP A 78 11.56 7.35 12.29
CA ASP A 78 11.45 8.11 13.55
C ASP A 78 11.00 9.57 13.33
N GLU A 79 11.17 10.10 12.14
CA GLU A 79 10.75 11.46 11.79
C GLU A 79 9.24 11.51 11.50
N VAL A 80 8.64 10.39 11.06
CA VAL A 80 7.19 10.28 10.89
C VAL A 80 6.51 9.96 12.22
N ARG A 81 6.04 11.00 12.91
CA ARG A 81 5.61 10.90 14.32
C ARG A 81 4.18 10.40 14.55
N SER A 82 3.32 10.34 13.52
CA SER A 82 1.93 9.96 13.73
C SER A 82 1.30 9.26 12.52
N MET A 83 0.22 8.53 12.79
CA MET A 83 -0.63 7.95 11.74
C MET A 83 -1.32 9.00 10.88
N ASP A 84 -1.55 10.22 11.37
CA ASP A 84 -2.15 11.29 10.57
C ASP A 84 -1.25 11.70 9.41
N VAL A 85 0.06 11.80 9.64
CA VAL A 85 1.04 12.07 8.56
C VAL A 85 1.00 10.95 7.52
N LEU A 86 0.94 9.69 7.96
CA LEU A 86 0.87 8.54 7.06
C LEU A 86 -0.46 8.45 6.30
N ARG A 87 -1.58 8.84 6.92
CA ARG A 87 -2.89 8.92 6.26
C ARG A 87 -2.90 9.98 5.16
N ASP A 88 -2.38 11.16 5.45
CA ASP A 88 -2.27 12.23 4.45
C ASP A 88 -1.35 11.83 3.29
N TYR A 89 -0.23 11.15 3.60
CA TYR A 89 0.67 10.61 2.59
C TYR A 89 0.01 9.52 1.73
N MET A 90 -0.69 8.58 2.37
CA MET A 90 -1.46 7.52 1.70
C MET A 90 -2.48 8.11 0.71
N GLU A 91 -3.28 9.10 1.11
CA GLU A 91 -4.28 9.68 0.20
C GLU A 91 -3.64 10.45 -0.97
N LYS A 92 -2.48 11.09 -0.77
CA LYS A 92 -1.70 11.69 -1.88
C LYS A 92 -1.20 10.63 -2.85
N ILE A 93 -0.69 9.50 -2.35
CA ILE A 93 -0.27 8.34 -3.14
C ILE A 93 -1.45 7.82 -3.96
N ILE A 94 -2.57 7.48 -3.30
CA ILE A 94 -3.75 6.90 -3.95
C ILE A 94 -4.26 7.83 -5.05
N LYS A 95 -4.42 9.13 -4.77
CA LYS A 95 -4.87 10.11 -5.77
C LYS A 95 -3.98 10.15 -7.00
N LYS A 96 -2.67 10.01 -6.82
CA LYS A 96 -1.71 9.99 -7.93
C LYS A 96 -1.80 8.69 -8.72
N GLU A 97 -1.93 7.55 -8.05
CA GLU A 97 -2.12 6.26 -8.70
C GLU A 97 -3.47 6.19 -9.44
N GLU A 98 -4.55 6.71 -8.88
CA GLU A 98 -5.85 6.88 -9.55
C GLU A 98 -5.70 7.66 -10.86
N GLY A 99 -5.04 8.82 -10.81
CA GLY A 99 -4.75 9.62 -12.00
C GLY A 99 -3.90 8.87 -13.03
N PHE A 100 -2.93 8.06 -12.57
CA PHE A 100 -2.12 7.22 -13.44
C PHE A 100 -2.95 6.15 -14.16
N PHE A 101 -3.83 5.43 -13.45
CA PHE A 101 -4.65 4.38 -14.04
C PHE A 101 -5.63 4.89 -15.10
N VAL A 102 -6.08 6.15 -15.01
CA VAL A 102 -6.91 6.78 -16.05
C VAL A 102 -6.15 6.94 -17.38
N THR A 103 -4.82 7.04 -17.32
CA THR A 103 -3.98 7.27 -18.52
C THR A 103 -3.51 5.98 -19.20
N LEU A 104 -3.70 4.82 -18.57
CA LEU A 104 -3.17 3.55 -19.06
C LEU A 104 -4.06 2.90 -20.11
N SER A 105 -3.40 2.27 -21.08
CA SER A 105 -3.98 1.30 -22.00
C SER A 105 -3.30 -0.06 -21.85
N ASP A 106 -3.93 -1.15 -22.32
CA ASP A 106 -3.34 -2.50 -22.25
C ASP A 106 -1.96 -2.59 -22.91
N ARG A 107 -1.67 -1.74 -23.91
CA ARG A 107 -0.36 -1.65 -24.55
C ARG A 107 0.73 -1.19 -23.58
N ASP A 108 0.40 -0.31 -22.64
CA ASP A 108 1.35 0.27 -21.69
C ASP A 108 1.86 -0.76 -20.68
N LEU A 109 1.09 -1.83 -20.41
CA LEU A 109 1.47 -2.89 -19.48
C LEU A 109 2.78 -3.60 -19.85
N GLY A 110 3.17 -3.56 -21.13
CA GLY A 110 4.42 -4.11 -21.63
C GLY A 110 5.62 -3.16 -21.60
N ARG A 111 5.41 -1.86 -21.30
CA ARG A 111 6.51 -0.88 -21.37
C ARG A 111 7.56 -1.16 -20.30
N PRO A 112 8.85 -0.94 -20.59
CA PRO A 112 9.92 -1.16 -19.62
C PRO A 112 9.85 -0.14 -18.49
N VAL A 113 10.01 -0.63 -17.27
CA VAL A 113 10.11 0.11 -16.02
C VAL A 113 11.38 -0.36 -15.33
N GLN A 114 12.18 0.57 -14.83
CA GLN A 114 13.42 0.26 -14.11
C GLN A 114 13.58 1.22 -12.93
N PRO A 115 13.36 0.75 -11.69
CA PRO A 115 13.75 1.49 -10.51
C PRO A 115 15.26 1.68 -10.44
N GLU A 116 15.71 2.77 -9.80
CA GLU A 116 17.14 3.08 -9.64
C GLU A 116 17.92 1.98 -8.90
N TRP A 117 17.25 1.23 -8.00
CA TRP A 117 17.84 0.14 -7.23
C TRP A 117 17.82 -1.22 -7.97
N LYS A 118 17.38 -1.27 -9.23
CA LYS A 118 17.37 -2.49 -10.05
C LYS A 118 18.29 -2.33 -11.26
N THR A 119 19.03 -3.39 -11.56
CA THR A 119 20.02 -3.40 -12.65
C THR A 119 19.43 -3.67 -14.04
N ARG A 120 18.16 -4.12 -14.11
CA ARG A 120 17.49 -4.44 -15.38
C ARG A 120 16.04 -3.96 -15.36
N PRO A 121 15.49 -3.55 -16.52
CA PRO A 121 14.08 -3.22 -16.64
C PRO A 121 13.20 -4.48 -16.62
N HIS A 122 11.95 -4.32 -16.23
CA HIS A 122 10.87 -5.30 -16.33
C HIS A 122 9.61 -4.61 -16.88
N ALA A 123 8.56 -5.37 -17.17
CA ALA A 123 7.33 -4.79 -17.69
C ALA A 123 6.59 -4.00 -16.59
N LEU A 124 5.80 -3.00 -16.96
CA LEU A 124 4.95 -2.25 -16.04
C LEU A 124 4.02 -3.17 -15.24
N ARG A 125 3.42 -4.17 -15.89
CA ARG A 125 2.57 -5.18 -15.18
C ARG A 125 3.31 -5.88 -14.04
N ASP A 126 4.61 -6.11 -14.17
CA ASP A 126 5.40 -6.79 -13.15
C ASP A 126 5.63 -5.86 -11.95
N ALA A 127 5.82 -4.55 -12.20
CA ALA A 127 5.86 -3.54 -11.14
C ALA A 127 4.50 -3.42 -10.42
N LEU A 128 3.39 -3.46 -11.16
CA LEU A 128 2.04 -3.41 -10.58
C LEU A 128 1.75 -4.62 -9.68
N LEU A 129 2.19 -5.81 -10.09
CA LEU A 129 2.11 -7.03 -9.28
C LEU A 129 3.06 -6.99 -8.08
N GLN A 130 4.29 -6.50 -8.27
CA GLN A 130 5.26 -6.34 -7.17
C GLN A 130 4.66 -5.56 -6.01
N VAL A 131 4.09 -4.38 -6.28
CA VAL A 131 3.46 -3.54 -5.25
C VAL A 131 2.30 -4.26 -4.56
N THR A 132 1.46 -4.96 -5.33
CA THR A 132 0.33 -5.73 -4.77
C THR A 132 0.81 -6.84 -3.82
N PHE A 133 1.83 -7.60 -4.21
CA PHE A 133 2.34 -8.69 -3.39
C PHE A 133 3.17 -8.21 -2.20
N GLU A 134 3.91 -7.11 -2.32
CA GLU A 134 4.62 -6.45 -1.21
C GLU A 134 3.64 -5.92 -0.16
N GLN A 135 2.54 -5.28 -0.60
CA GLN A 135 1.45 -4.88 0.30
C GLN A 135 0.89 -6.11 1.03
N ALA A 136 0.49 -7.17 0.31
CA ALA A 136 -0.06 -8.37 0.93
C ALA A 136 0.92 -9.04 1.91
N HIS A 137 2.21 -9.08 1.56
CA HIS A 137 3.27 -9.62 2.42
C HIS A 137 3.35 -8.88 3.76
N HIS A 138 3.46 -7.55 3.73
CA HIS A 138 3.58 -6.74 4.94
C HIS A 138 2.26 -6.57 5.71
N LEU A 139 1.11 -6.63 5.02
CA LEU A 139 -0.18 -6.76 5.70
C LEU A 139 -0.26 -8.07 6.50
N GLY A 140 0.32 -9.17 5.99
CA GLY A 140 0.44 -10.42 6.74
C GLY A 140 1.19 -10.26 8.07
N GLU A 141 2.24 -9.43 8.10
CA GLU A 141 2.94 -9.08 9.33
C GLU A 141 2.02 -8.28 10.26
N LEU A 142 1.33 -7.25 9.75
CA LEU A 142 0.38 -6.47 10.55
C LEU A 142 -0.72 -7.36 11.14
N ILE A 143 -1.30 -8.26 10.36
CA ILE A 143 -2.31 -9.24 10.82
C ILE A 143 -1.79 -10.04 12.02
N ALA A 144 -0.59 -10.61 11.90
CA ALA A 144 0.01 -11.38 12.98
C ALA A 144 0.22 -10.53 14.24
N LEU A 145 0.65 -9.27 14.09
CA LEU A 145 0.86 -8.35 15.20
C LEU A 145 -0.46 -7.87 15.84
N PHE A 146 -1.52 -7.70 15.04
CA PHE A 146 -2.87 -7.43 15.53
C PHE A 146 -3.36 -8.56 16.43
N TRP A 147 -3.23 -9.81 15.99
CA TRP A 147 -3.58 -10.98 16.80
C TRP A 147 -2.76 -11.10 18.09
N GLN A 148 -1.48 -10.75 18.07
CA GLN A 148 -0.66 -10.71 19.30
C GLN A 148 -1.12 -9.69 20.35
N MET A 149 -1.96 -8.72 19.95
CA MET A 149 -2.56 -7.72 20.83
C MET A 149 -4.03 -8.03 21.15
N ASP A 150 -4.55 -9.19 20.74
CA ASP A 150 -5.97 -9.54 20.81
C ASP A 150 -6.86 -8.51 20.09
N VAL A 151 -6.37 -7.93 18.99
CA VAL A 151 -7.12 -7.00 18.13
C VAL A 151 -7.46 -7.71 16.83
N GLU A 152 -8.73 -7.65 16.42
CA GLU A 152 -9.16 -8.17 15.12
C GLU A 152 -8.59 -7.29 13.99
N PRO A 153 -7.81 -7.84 13.04
CA PRO A 153 -7.32 -7.08 11.90
C PRO A 153 -8.48 -6.73 10.94
N PRO A 154 -8.34 -5.66 10.15
CA PRO A 154 -9.29 -5.38 9.08
C PRO A 154 -9.39 -6.51 8.06
N GLU A 155 -10.59 -6.68 7.50
CA GLU A 155 -10.83 -7.58 6.38
C GLU A 155 -9.92 -7.24 5.21
N MET A 156 -9.38 -8.28 4.57
CA MET A 156 -8.46 -8.16 3.45
C MET A 156 -8.74 -9.21 2.38
N THR A 157 -9.69 -10.13 2.53
CA THR A 157 -9.97 -11.06 1.44
C THR A 157 -10.49 -10.31 0.22
N TRP A 158 -10.04 -10.73 -0.96
CA TRP A 158 -10.48 -10.15 -2.24
C TRP A 158 -12.01 -10.12 -2.39
N ILE A 159 -12.67 -11.19 -1.92
CA ILE A 159 -14.11 -11.38 -2.07
C ILE A 159 -14.86 -10.43 -1.16
N ASP A 160 -14.58 -10.45 0.14
CA ASP A 160 -15.38 -9.73 1.14
C ASP A 160 -15.14 -8.22 1.04
N VAL A 161 -13.90 -7.78 0.81
CA VAL A 161 -13.61 -6.36 0.52
C VAL A 161 -14.31 -5.92 -0.77
N GLY A 162 -14.28 -6.74 -1.81
CA GLY A 162 -14.93 -6.45 -3.09
C GLY A 162 -16.46 -6.36 -2.99
N LEU A 163 -17.10 -7.13 -2.12
CA LEU A 163 -18.53 -7.04 -1.81
C LEU A 163 -18.83 -5.78 -0.98
N ALA A 164 -18.03 -5.50 0.05
CA ALA A 164 -18.17 -4.30 0.87
C ALA A 164 -18.07 -3.01 0.05
N MET A 165 -17.12 -2.93 -0.90
CA MET A 165 -16.98 -1.79 -1.82
C MET A 165 -18.22 -1.56 -2.71
N LYS A 166 -19.02 -2.60 -2.95
CA LYS A 166 -20.28 -2.53 -3.72
C LYS A 166 -21.51 -2.25 -2.83
N GLY A 167 -21.31 -2.03 -1.53
CA GLY A 167 -22.37 -1.78 -0.57
C GLY A 167 -23.04 -3.04 -0.02
N ASP A 168 -22.40 -4.20 -0.15
CA ASP A 168 -22.89 -5.49 0.38
C ASP A 168 -21.92 -6.07 1.43
N PRO A 169 -21.83 -5.46 2.63
CA PRO A 169 -20.90 -5.91 3.66
C PRO A 169 -21.46 -7.14 4.41
N GLY A 170 -20.60 -8.12 4.66
CA GLY A 170 -20.92 -9.33 5.40
C GLY A 170 -20.01 -10.50 4.99
N PRO A 171 -20.00 -11.61 5.75
CA PRO A 171 -19.26 -12.80 5.34
C PRO A 171 -19.91 -13.43 4.10
N SER A 172 -19.09 -13.76 3.10
CA SER A 172 -19.50 -14.54 1.92
C SER A 172 -19.70 -16.03 2.18
#